data_AF-A0A3E1DVV6-F1
#
_entry.id   AF-A0A3E1DVV6-F1
#
_cell.length_a   1.000
_cell.length_b   1.000
_cell.length_c   1.000
_cell.angle_alpha   90.00
_cell.angle_beta   90.00
_cell.angle_gamma   90.00
#
_symmetry.space_group_name_H-M   'P 1'
#
loop_
_entity.id
_entity.type
_entity.pdbx_description
1 polymer ?
#
loop_
_entity_poly.entity_id
_entity_poly.type
_entity_poly.pdbx_seq_one_letter_code
_entity_poly.pdbx_strand_id
1 'polypeptide(L)'
;MPAPPSAPASSLRALWPVAVPVLVALAYASGHLGWYLTTPLGRVPVLDERENLALAESIFRGTLPAEPFYRASGYALVLASLRSLGVAAGALFSTALALGAVLHAVNAGLVALLARRWFGPVAALAAGLLCALNPVLVHYSTQALDAVPALTLFLAGL
;
A
#
# COMPACT_ATOMS: atom_id res chain seq x y z
N MET A 1 43.36 10.91 -25.58
CA MET A 1 42.46 10.52 -24.48
C MET A 1 41.12 10.15 -25.08
N PRO A 2 40.60 8.93 -24.87
CA PRO A 2 39.24 8.60 -25.26
C PRO A 2 38.24 9.33 -24.34
N ALA A 3 37.17 9.86 -24.92
CA ALA A 3 36.10 10.51 -24.17
C ALA A 3 35.42 9.49 -23.23
N PRO A 4 34.99 9.91 -22.02
CA PRO A 4 34.26 9.01 -21.12
C PRO A 4 32.93 8.58 -21.78
N PRO A 5 32.49 7.34 -21.56
CA PRO A 5 31.22 6.87 -22.11
C PRO A 5 30.08 7.75 -21.58
N SER A 6 29.28 8.29 -22.50
CA SER A 6 28.06 9.02 -22.17
C SER A 6 27.16 8.12 -21.33
N ALA A 7 26.83 8.54 -20.11
CA ALA A 7 25.87 7.85 -19.26
C ALA A 7 24.59 7.57 -20.04
N PRO A 8 24.03 6.35 -20.01
CA PRO A 8 22.81 6.05 -20.75
C PRO A 8 21.71 6.96 -20.19
N ALA A 9 21.22 7.87 -21.02
CA ALA A 9 20.05 8.66 -20.69
C ALA A 9 18.92 7.67 -20.40
N SER A 10 18.58 7.50 -19.12
CA SER A 10 17.45 6.67 -18.70
C SER A 10 16.20 7.33 -19.27
N SER A 11 15.81 6.93 -20.48
CA SER A 11 14.69 7.57 -21.15
C SER A 11 13.46 7.40 -20.26
N LEU A 12 12.68 8.45 -20.07
CA LEU A 12 11.39 8.39 -19.37
C LEU A 12 10.48 7.30 -19.99
N ARG A 13 10.72 6.94 -21.26
CA ARG A 13 10.09 5.81 -21.97
C ARG A 13 10.49 4.42 -21.45
N ALA A 14 11.53 4.30 -20.64
CA ALA A 14 11.85 3.05 -19.96
C ALA A 14 10.96 2.85 -18.72
N LEU A 15 10.36 3.90 -18.15
CA LEU A 15 9.62 3.83 -16.89
C LEU A 15 8.10 3.83 -17.06
N TRP A 16 7.58 4.23 -18.23
CA TRP A 16 6.14 4.28 -18.48
C TRP A 16 5.38 2.97 -18.20
N PRO A 17 5.91 1.75 -18.46
CA PRO A 17 5.16 0.53 -18.20
C PRO A 17 4.88 0.29 -16.71
N VAL A 18 5.59 1.00 -15.84
CA VAL A 18 5.43 0.95 -14.37
C VAL A 18 4.70 2.20 -13.87
N ALA A 19 5.09 3.37 -14.37
CA ALA A 19 4.50 4.63 -13.95
C ALA A 19 2.99 4.72 -14.25
N VAL A 20 2.55 4.20 -15.41
CA VAL A 20 1.13 4.23 -15.79
C VAL A 20 0.27 3.40 -14.81
N PRO A 21 0.57 2.11 -14.54
CA PRO A 21 -0.13 1.35 -13.50
C PRO A 21 -0.17 2.02 -12.14
N VAL A 22 0.95 2.60 -11.68
CA VAL A 22 1.03 3.30 -10.38
C VAL A 22 0.06 4.48 -10.35
N LEU A 23 0.05 5.32 -11.38
CA LEU A 23 -0.84 6.49 -11.45
C LEU A 23 -2.31 6.07 -11.55
N VAL A 24 -2.62 5.04 -12.34
CA VAL A 24 -3.99 4.50 -12.46
C VAL A 24 -4.46 3.92 -11.13
N ALA A 25 -3.63 3.12 -10.46
CA ALA A 25 -3.93 2.55 -9.15
C ALA A 25 -4.18 3.65 -8.12
N LEU A 26 -3.32 4.68 -8.07
CA LEU A 26 -3.46 5.79 -7.14
C LEU A 26 -4.75 6.57 -7.41
N ALA A 27 -5.06 6.88 -8.67
CA ALA A 27 -6.27 7.59 -9.04
C ALA A 27 -7.53 6.79 -8.68
N TYR A 28 -7.56 5.49 -9.01
CA TYR A 28 -8.74 4.67 -8.75
C TYR A 28 -8.93 4.39 -7.26
N ALA A 29 -7.86 4.04 -6.53
CA ALA A 29 -7.91 3.84 -5.09
C ALA A 29 -8.30 5.13 -4.35
N SER A 30 -7.82 6.30 -4.80
CA SER A 30 -8.23 7.58 -4.21
C SER A 30 -9.70 7.90 -4.47
N GLY A 31 -10.20 7.62 -5.68
CA GLY A 31 -11.62 7.77 -6.00
C GLY A 31 -12.50 6.83 -5.17
N HIS A 32 -12.10 5.56 -5.07
CA HIS A 32 -12.77 4.58 -4.22
C HIS A 32 -12.71 4.98 -2.75
N LEU A 33 -11.57 5.47 -2.25
CA LEU A 33 -11.42 5.95 -0.88
C LEU A 33 -12.36 7.13 -0.61
N GLY A 34 -12.43 8.09 -1.53
CA GLY A 34 -13.36 9.21 -1.45
C GLY A 34 -14.82 8.75 -1.32
N TRP A 35 -15.23 7.77 -2.12
CA TRP A 35 -16.54 7.12 -1.98
C TRP A 35 -16.67 6.36 -0.65
N TYR A 36 -15.68 5.56 -0.26
CA TYR A 36 -15.72 4.72 0.92
C TYR A 36 -15.89 5.54 2.20
N LEU A 37 -15.24 6.70 2.30
CA LEU A 37 -15.37 7.66 3.41
C LEU A 37 -16.79 8.26 3.55
N THR A 38 -17.64 8.15 2.52
CA THR A 38 -19.07 8.51 2.60
C THR A 38 -19.91 7.44 3.26
N THR A 39 -19.41 6.21 3.35
CA THR A 39 -20.12 5.08 3.95
C THR A 39 -19.92 5.05 5.47
N PRO A 40 -20.80 4.37 6.24
CA PRO A 40 -20.58 4.18 7.67
C PRO A 40 -19.25 3.46 8.00
N LEU A 41 -18.87 2.47 7.19
CA LEU A 41 -17.66 1.68 7.39
C LEU A 41 -16.39 2.51 7.17
N GLY A 42 -16.39 3.43 6.19
CA GLY A 42 -15.25 4.33 5.99
C GLY A 42 -15.10 5.42 7.04
N ARG A 43 -16.05 5.57 7.98
CA ARG A 43 -15.99 6.59 9.05
C ARG A 43 -15.66 6.01 10.41
N VAL A 44 -15.94 4.73 10.63
CA VAL A 44 -15.74 4.06 11.90
C VAL A 44 -15.10 2.69 11.63
N PRO A 45 -13.90 2.42 12.20
CA PRO A 45 -13.26 1.14 12.01
C PRO A 45 -14.08 0.04 12.68
N VAL A 46 -14.26 -1.08 11.97
CA VAL A 46 -14.99 -2.25 12.48
C VAL A 46 -14.15 -3.51 12.35
N LEU A 47 -14.52 -4.55 13.11
CA LEU A 47 -13.90 -5.88 13.04
C LEU A 47 -12.36 -5.79 13.10
N ASP A 48 -11.68 -6.37 12.11
CA ASP A 48 -10.23 -6.45 11.97
C ASP A 48 -9.55 -5.07 11.96
N GLU A 49 -10.18 -4.03 11.40
CA GLU A 49 -9.61 -2.68 11.40
C GLU A 49 -9.52 -2.11 12.81
N ARG A 50 -10.57 -2.33 13.60
CA ARG A 50 -10.63 -1.88 15.00
C ARG A 50 -9.60 -2.63 15.84
N GLU A 51 -9.43 -3.93 15.61
CA GLU A 51 -8.40 -4.72 16.29
C GLU A 51 -6.99 -4.21 15.98
N ASN A 52 -6.68 -3.94 14.71
CA ASN A 52 -5.39 -3.40 14.30
C ASN A 52 -5.10 -2.04 14.96
N LEU A 53 -6.09 -1.14 14.98
CA LEU A 53 -5.94 0.18 15.61
C LEU A 53 -5.80 0.10 17.13
N ALA A 54 -6.55 -0.79 17.78
CA ALA A 54 -6.47 -0.99 19.23
C ALA A 54 -5.12 -1.60 19.65
N LEU A 55 -4.62 -2.57 18.87
CA LEU A 55 -3.30 -3.15 19.08
C LEU A 55 -2.20 -2.10 18.85
N ALA A 56 -2.31 -1.30 17.79
CA ALA A 56 -1.38 -0.20 17.52
C ALA A 56 -1.32 0.82 18.66
N GLU A 57 -2.46 1.21 19.24
CA GLU A 57 -2.49 2.12 20.38
C GLU A 57 -1.88 1.47 21.64
N SER A 58 -2.09 0.17 21.85
CA SER A 58 -1.47 -0.57 22.96
C SER A 58 0.05 -0.67 22.82
N ILE A 59 0.55 -0.89 21.61
CA ILE A 59 1.98 -0.83 21.29
C ILE A 59 2.52 0.57 21.56
N PHE A 60 1.86 1.61 21.04
CA PHE A 60 2.28 3.00 21.19
C PHE A 60 2.36 3.43 22.66
N ARG A 61 1.40 3.01 23.50
CA ARG A 61 1.37 3.32 24.94
C ARG A 61 2.27 2.44 25.80
N GLY A 62 2.86 1.38 25.24
CA GLY A 62 3.58 0.37 26.02
C GLY A 62 2.68 -0.43 26.96
N THR A 63 1.41 -0.58 26.62
CA THR A 63 0.39 -1.30 27.42
C THR A 63 -0.04 -2.60 26.74
N LEU A 64 0.91 -3.30 26.10
CA LEU A 64 0.62 -4.58 25.44
C LEU A 64 0.11 -5.61 26.46
N PRO A 65 -0.92 -6.41 26.10
CA PRO A 65 -1.37 -7.52 26.93
C PRO A 65 -0.25 -8.55 27.11
N ALA A 66 -0.29 -9.29 28.22
CA ALA A 66 0.68 -10.36 28.49
C ALA A 66 0.38 -11.62 27.67
N GLU A 67 -0.85 -11.74 27.17
CA GLU A 67 -1.32 -12.84 26.35
C GLU A 67 -0.61 -12.91 24.99
N PRO A 68 -0.40 -14.12 24.44
CA PRO A 68 0.17 -14.28 23.11
C PRO A 68 -0.69 -13.64 22.02
N PHE A 69 -0.03 -13.09 20.99
CA PHE A 69 -0.72 -12.61 19.79
C PHE A 69 -1.26 -13.79 18.98
N TYR A 70 -2.55 -13.74 18.64
CA TYR A 70 -3.18 -14.70 17.72
C TYR A 70 -3.07 -14.28 16.24
N ARG A 71 -2.58 -13.06 15.98
CA ARG A 71 -2.37 -12.46 14.66
C ARG A 71 -0.99 -11.81 14.56
N ALA A 72 -0.47 -11.70 13.35
CA ALA A 72 0.80 -11.03 13.11
C ALA A 72 0.69 -9.53 13.42
N SER A 73 1.52 -9.03 14.34
CA SER A 73 1.47 -7.64 14.80
C SER A 73 2.14 -6.63 13.86
N GLY A 74 2.62 -7.07 12.69
CA GLY A 74 3.42 -6.25 11.77
C GLY A 74 2.70 -4.98 11.33
N TYR A 75 1.44 -5.07 10.94
CA TYR A 75 0.67 -3.89 10.55
C TYR A 75 0.37 -2.96 11.74
N ALA A 76 0.01 -3.52 12.90
CA ALA A 76 -0.19 -2.73 14.11
C ALA A 76 1.09 -1.97 14.53
N LEU A 77 2.28 -2.56 14.33
CA LEU A 77 3.57 -1.88 14.55
C LEU A 77 3.79 -0.71 13.58
N VAL A 78 3.41 -0.85 12.31
CA VAL A 78 3.44 0.26 11.34
C VAL A 78 2.53 1.39 11.80
N LEU A 79 1.30 1.09 12.23
CA LEU A 79 0.36 2.08 12.74
C LEU A 79 0.83 2.75 14.05
N ALA A 80 1.44 1.99 14.96
CA ALA A 80 2.03 2.54 16.18
C ALA A 80 3.23 3.46 15.86
N SER A 81 3.98 3.15 14.81
CA SER A 81 5.06 4.02 14.32
C SER A 81 4.51 5.34 13.80
N LEU A 82 3.38 5.33 13.08
CA LEU A 82 2.70 6.58 12.67
C LEU A 82 2.28 7.44 13.87
N ARG A 83 1.77 6.81 14.95
CA ARG A 83 1.48 7.52 16.22
C ARG A 83 2.74 8.16 16.80
N SER A 84 3.85 7.43 16.79
CA SER A 84 5.16 7.91 17.27
C SER A 84 5.71 9.06 16.42
N LEU A 85 5.36 9.12 15.13
CA LEU A 85 5.69 10.21 14.21
C LEU A 85 4.73 11.41 14.29
N GLY A 86 3.79 11.42 15.24
CA GLY A 86 2.92 12.57 15.52
C GLY A 86 1.53 12.50 14.90
N VAL A 87 1.14 11.40 14.25
CA VAL A 87 -0.26 11.21 13.80
C VAL A 87 -1.16 11.13 15.02
N ALA A 88 -2.15 12.02 15.13
CA ALA A 88 -3.11 12.02 16.24
C ALA A 88 -3.99 10.76 16.24
N ALA A 89 -4.42 10.30 17.42
CA ALA A 89 -5.26 9.09 17.53
C ALA A 89 -6.54 9.17 16.68
N GLY A 90 -7.20 10.33 16.68
CA GLY A 90 -8.41 10.57 15.86
C GLY A 90 -8.15 10.60 14.35
N ALA A 91 -6.91 10.78 13.91
CA ALA A 91 -6.51 10.76 12.51
C ALA A 91 -5.89 9.43 12.07
N LEU A 92 -5.63 8.50 13.00
CA LEU A 92 -4.91 7.26 12.69
C LEU A 92 -5.69 6.41 11.69
N PHE A 93 -7.02 6.30 11.84
CA PHE A 93 -7.84 5.51 10.93
C PHE A 93 -7.79 6.06 9.50
N SER A 94 -8.09 7.35 9.30
CA SER A 94 -8.02 7.97 7.96
C SER A 94 -6.62 7.91 7.35
N THR A 95 -5.58 8.04 8.17
CA THR A 95 -4.19 7.86 7.74
C THR A 95 -3.90 6.42 7.30
N ALA A 96 -4.42 5.42 8.01
CA ALA A 96 -4.30 4.02 7.66
C ALA A 96 -4.97 3.69 6.32
N LEU A 97 -6.15 4.27 6.06
CA LEU A 97 -6.85 4.11 4.78
C LEU A 97 -6.06 4.75 3.63
N ALA A 98 -5.52 5.96 3.84
CA ALA A 98 -4.68 6.64 2.86
C ALA A 98 -3.39 5.86 2.57
N LEU A 99 -2.78 5.30 3.62
CA LEU A 99 -1.61 4.42 3.49
C LEU A 99 -1.93 3.20 2.62
N GLY A 100 -3.07 2.56 2.82
CA GLY A 100 -3.49 1.43 2.00
C GLY A 100 -3.63 1.78 0.51
N ALA A 101 -4.21 2.94 0.18
CA ALA A 101 -4.31 3.42 -1.21
C ALA A 101 -2.92 3.66 -1.84
N VAL A 102 -1.97 4.22 -1.08
CA VAL A 102 -0.58 4.40 -1.52
C VAL A 102 0.10 3.04 -1.73
N LEU A 103 -0.07 2.10 -0.81
CA LEU A 103 0.51 0.77 -0.92
C LEU A 103 -0.07 -0.02 -2.09
N HIS A 104 -1.34 0.17 -2.46
CA HIS A 104 -1.90 -0.42 -3.68
C HIS A 104 -1.24 0.11 -4.95
N ALA A 105 -0.95 1.42 -5.00
CA ALA A 105 -0.17 1.99 -6.10
C ALA A 105 1.25 1.39 -6.16
N VAL A 106 1.89 1.19 -5.01
CA VAL A 106 3.17 0.47 -4.92
C VAL A 106 3.03 -0.97 -5.41
N ASN A 107 1.98 -1.70 -5.02
CA ASN A 107 1.71 -3.08 -5.46
C ASN A 107 1.58 -3.16 -6.98
N ALA A 108 0.80 -2.28 -7.60
CA ALA A 108 0.66 -2.23 -9.05
C ALA A 108 2.01 -1.96 -9.75
N GLY A 109 2.85 -1.09 -9.17
CA GLY A 109 4.21 -0.84 -9.64
C GLY A 109 5.12 -2.05 -9.52
N LEU A 110 5.11 -2.74 -8.37
CA LEU A 110 5.90 -3.95 -8.14
C LEU A 110 5.49 -5.08 -9.08
N VAL A 111 4.18 -5.31 -9.26
CA VAL A 111 3.66 -6.28 -10.24
C VAL A 111 4.14 -5.95 -11.65
N ALA A 112 4.10 -4.67 -12.05
CA ALA A 112 4.61 -4.25 -13.35
C ALA A 112 6.13 -4.47 -13.47
N LEU A 113 6.91 -4.19 -12.43
CA LEU A 113 8.36 -4.42 -12.41
C LEU A 113 8.71 -5.90 -12.54
N LEU A 114 8.03 -6.77 -11.79
CA LEU A 114 8.22 -8.22 -11.85
C LEU A 114 7.84 -8.78 -13.22
N ALA A 115 6.67 -8.38 -13.74
CA ALA A 115 6.24 -8.80 -15.07
C ALA A 115 7.19 -8.28 -16.17
N ARG A 116 7.74 -7.07 -16.01
CA ARG A 116 8.76 -6.55 -16.93
C ARG A 116 10.02 -7.41 -16.94
N ARG A 117 10.48 -7.83 -15.75
CA ARG A 117 11.71 -8.59 -15.57
C ARG A 117 11.67 -9.92 -16.32
N TRP A 118 10.52 -10.56 -16.40
CA TRP A 118 10.39 -11.90 -16.98
C TRP A 118 9.71 -11.93 -18.35
N PHE A 119 8.79 -11.01 -18.63
CA PHE A 119 7.91 -11.07 -19.80
C PHE A 119 7.94 -9.81 -20.68
N GLY A 120 8.74 -8.79 -20.31
CA GLY A 120 8.93 -7.58 -21.10
C GLY A 120 7.89 -6.46 -20.85
N PRO A 121 7.99 -5.32 -21.57
CA PRO A 121 7.29 -4.08 -21.22
C PRO A 121 5.77 -4.11 -21.46
N VAL A 122 5.29 -4.87 -22.43
CA VAL A 122 3.84 -4.99 -22.68
C VAL A 122 3.16 -5.78 -21.55
N ALA A 123 3.78 -6.89 -21.13
CA ALA A 123 3.31 -7.68 -20.00
C ALA A 123 3.35 -6.89 -18.70
N ALA A 124 4.39 -6.06 -18.49
CA ALA A 124 4.50 -5.14 -17.36
C ALA A 124 3.27 -4.21 -17.25
N LEU A 125 2.95 -3.53 -18.36
CA LEU A 125 1.79 -2.64 -18.40
C LEU A 125 0.50 -3.41 -18.13
N ALA A 126 0.29 -4.53 -18.82
CA ALA A 126 -0.93 -5.33 -18.69
C ALA A 126 -1.12 -5.85 -17.25
N ALA A 127 -0.11 -6.49 -16.68
CA ALA A 127 -0.17 -7.04 -15.32
C ALA A 127 -0.34 -5.94 -14.27
N GLY A 128 0.38 -4.82 -14.40
CA GLY A 128 0.24 -3.67 -13.52
C GLY A 128 -1.16 -3.06 -13.58
N LEU A 129 -1.73 -2.89 -14.78
CA LEU A 129 -3.10 -2.37 -14.94
C LEU A 129 -4.16 -3.34 -14.41
N LEU A 130 -4.00 -4.64 -14.62
CA LEU A 130 -4.88 -5.65 -14.05
C LEU A 130 -4.86 -5.61 -12.52
N CYS A 131 -3.69 -5.43 -11.91
CA CYS A 131 -3.57 -5.23 -10.46
C CYS A 131 -4.23 -3.91 -10.03
N ALA A 132 -3.91 -2.80 -10.71
CA ALA A 132 -4.39 -1.46 -10.41
C ALA A 132 -5.93 -1.36 -10.43
N LEU A 133 -6.56 -1.98 -11.43
CA LEU A 133 -7.99 -1.92 -11.70
C LEU A 133 -8.79 -3.06 -11.06
N ASN A 134 -8.15 -3.98 -10.33
CA ASN A 134 -8.86 -5.07 -9.68
C ASN A 134 -9.74 -4.51 -8.54
N PRO A 135 -11.07 -4.62 -8.64
CA PRO A 135 -11.98 -4.00 -7.68
C PRO A 135 -11.85 -4.58 -6.27
N VAL A 136 -11.48 -5.85 -6.15
CA VAL A 136 -11.27 -6.52 -4.86
C VAL A 136 -10.03 -5.94 -4.17
N LEU A 137 -8.91 -5.84 -4.90
CA LEU A 137 -7.68 -5.25 -4.35
C LEU A 137 -7.88 -3.79 -3.98
N VAL A 138 -8.59 -3.02 -4.82
CA VAL A 138 -8.93 -1.63 -4.53
C VAL A 138 -9.80 -1.53 -3.27
N HIS A 139 -10.82 -2.37 -3.13
CA HIS A 139 -11.67 -2.38 -1.94
C HIS A 139 -10.86 -2.61 -0.66
N TYR A 140 -10.05 -3.67 -0.61
CA TYR A 140 -9.19 -3.98 0.53
C TYR A 140 -8.11 -2.92 0.77
N SER A 141 -7.62 -2.25 -0.29
CA SER A 141 -6.65 -1.15 -0.15
C SER A 141 -7.19 0.09 0.55
N THR A 142 -8.50 0.24 0.58
CA THR A 142 -9.17 1.36 1.26
C THR A 142 -9.69 0.99 2.64
N GLN A 143 -9.19 -0.10 3.21
CA GLN A 143 -9.47 -0.57 4.56
C GLN A 143 -8.19 -0.61 5.39
N ALA A 144 -8.30 -0.46 6.71
CA ALA A 144 -7.18 -0.52 7.64
C ALA A 144 -6.84 -1.98 8.00
N LEU A 145 -6.44 -2.75 6.98
CA LEU A 145 -6.14 -4.18 7.08
C LEU A 145 -4.68 -4.48 6.78
N ASP A 146 -4.20 -5.60 7.32
CA ASP A 146 -2.83 -6.11 7.18
C ASP A 146 -2.56 -6.76 5.81
N ALA A 147 -3.60 -7.16 5.08
CA ALA A 147 -3.49 -7.83 3.78
C ALA A 147 -2.70 -7.00 2.74
N VAL A 148 -2.92 -5.69 2.69
CA VAL A 148 -2.29 -4.79 1.70
C VAL A 148 -0.79 -4.61 1.96
N PRO A 149 -0.34 -4.24 3.17
CA PRO A 149 1.09 -4.19 3.47
C PRO A 149 1.74 -5.58 3.39
N ALA A 150 1.05 -6.66 3.76
CA ALA A 150 1.57 -8.01 3.59
C ALA A 150 1.84 -8.33 2.11
N LEU A 151 0.91 -7.98 1.22
CA LEU A 151 1.08 -8.13 -0.23
C LEU A 151 2.26 -7.27 -0.73
N THR A 152 2.39 -6.03 -0.25
CA THR A 152 3.52 -5.16 -0.62
C THR A 152 4.85 -5.78 -0.26
N LEU A 153 4.99 -6.27 0.98
CA LEU A 153 6.23 -6.89 1.45
C LEU A 153 6.53 -8.19 0.71
N PHE A 154 5.50 -9.00 0.42
CA PHE A 154 5.64 -10.20 -0.39
C PHE A 154 6.16 -9.87 -1.79
N LEU A 155 5.51 -8.94 -2.49
CA LEU A 155 5.91 -8.51 -3.85
C LEU A 155 7.31 -7.88 -3.88
N ALA A 156 7.68 -7.13 -2.84
CA ALA A 156 9.01 -6.53 -2.73
C ALA A 156 10.11 -7.55 -2.44
N GLY A 157 9.76 -8.73 -1.92
CA GLY A 157 10.68 -9.83 -1.65
C GLY A 157 10.97 -10.76 -2.83
N LEU A 158 10.31 -10.57 -3.98
CA LEU A 158 10.48 -11.35 -5.22
C LEU A 158 11.45 -10.67 -6.20
#